data_AF-A0A381XYF4-F1
#
_entry.id   AF-A0A381XYF4-F1
#
_cell.length_a   1.000
_cell.length_b   1.000
_cell.length_c   1.000
_cell.angle_alpha   90.00
_cell.angle_beta   90.00
_cell.angle_gamma   90.00
#
_symmetry.space_group_name_H-M   'P 1'
#
loop_
_entity.id
_entity.type
_entity.pdbx_description
1 polymer ?
#
loop_
_entity_poly.entity_id
_entity_poly.type
_entity_poly.pdbx_seq_one_letter_code
_entity_poly.pdbx_strand_id
1 'polypeptide(L)'
;VGGHAVYIDAKSLYSHIPVDQYPGQALVCNLYLKGGIRSSEIGSVMFGKKEENGKRIYAPMELVRLAIPRRVYTQSHIDYVIEVFEQIKKEKIKAKGIKIVKEPKYLRHFTAHFKFI
;
A
#
# COMPACT_ATOMS: atom_id res chain seq x y z
N VAL A 1 -6.98 15.43 -2.83
CA VAL A 1 -5.56 15.64 -3.17
C VAL A 1 -5.04 16.79 -2.32
N GLY A 2 -3.85 16.68 -1.73
CA GLY A 2 -3.26 17.74 -0.88
C GLY A 2 -1.94 18.27 -1.46
N GLY A 3 -1.38 19.33 -0.87
CA GLY A 3 -0.16 19.98 -1.37
C GLY A 3 1.14 19.20 -1.14
N HIS A 4 1.13 18.16 -0.30
CA HIS A 4 2.33 17.38 0.08
C HIS A 4 2.35 15.95 -0.48
N ALA A 5 1.18 15.36 -0.76
CA ALA A 5 1.06 13.99 -1.23
C ALA A 5 -0.32 13.68 -1.83
N VAL A 6 -0.36 12.63 -2.64
CA VAL A 6 -1.60 11.96 -3.07
C VAL A 6 -1.78 10.70 -2.23
N TYR A 7 -2.99 10.47 -1.73
CA TYR A 7 -3.36 9.26 -1.00
C TYR A 7 -4.36 8.46 -1.83
N ILE A 8 -3.98 7.25 -2.21
CA ILE A 8 -4.80 6.35 -3.00
C ILE A 8 -5.55 5.42 -2.04
N ASP A 9 -6.88 5.33 -2.21
CA ASP A 9 -7.69 4.35 -1.48
C ASP A 9 -7.49 2.95 -2.08
N ALA A 10 -6.63 2.15 -1.42
CA ALA A 10 -6.29 0.82 -1.86
C ALA A 10 -7.43 -0.18 -1.63
N LYS A 11 -8.29 0.04 -0.61
CA LYS A 11 -9.45 -0.82 -0.35
C LYS A 11 -10.48 -0.68 -1.46
N SER A 12 -10.71 0.53 -1.96
CA SER A 12 -11.59 0.75 -3.11
C SER A 12 -10.98 0.22 -4.42
N LEU A 13 -9.66 0.33 -4.60
CA LEU A 13 -8.99 -0.19 -5.80
C LEU A 13 -8.98 -1.74 -5.83
N TYR A 14 -8.70 -2.38 -4.70
CA TYR A 14 -8.66 -3.82 -4.52
C TYR A 14 -9.80 -4.31 -3.62
N SER A 15 -11.04 -4.04 -4.05
CA SER A 15 -12.24 -4.37 -3.28
C SER A 15 -12.44 -5.86 -3.00
N HIS A 16 -11.75 -6.73 -3.74
CA HIS A 16 -11.76 -8.19 -3.56
C HIS A 16 -10.73 -8.69 -2.53
N ILE A 17 -9.77 -7.85 -2.11
CA ILE A 17 -8.77 -8.22 -1.11
C ILE A 17 -9.28 -7.79 0.27
N PRO A 18 -9.52 -8.73 1.20
CA PRO A 18 -9.97 -8.40 2.54
C PRO A 18 -8.88 -7.66 3.33
N VAL A 19 -9.28 -6.84 4.30
CA VAL A 19 -8.37 -5.92 5.02
C VAL A 19 -7.29 -6.67 5.83
N ASP A 20 -7.59 -7.87 6.30
CA ASP A 20 -6.65 -8.76 6.99
C ASP A 20 -5.53 -9.29 6.07
N GLN A 21 -5.67 -9.10 4.76
CA GLN A 21 -4.65 -9.36 3.74
C GLN A 21 -3.99 -8.08 3.19
N TYR A 22 -4.12 -6.96 3.91
CA TYR A 22 -3.37 -5.72 3.70
C TYR A 22 -3.38 -5.20 2.24
N PRO A 23 -4.55 -4.79 1.70
CA PRO A 23 -4.66 -4.29 0.33
C PRO A 23 -3.76 -3.08 0.06
N GLY A 24 -3.55 -2.21 1.06
CA GLY A 24 -2.59 -1.10 0.96
C GLY A 24 -1.16 -1.58 0.70
N GLN A 25 -0.70 -2.57 1.47
CA GLN A 25 0.64 -3.13 1.30
C GLN A 25 0.79 -3.89 -0.02
N ALA A 26 -0.25 -4.60 -0.44
CA ALA A 26 -0.30 -5.25 -1.76
C ALA A 26 -0.12 -4.22 -2.88
N LEU A 27 -0.78 -3.06 -2.81
CA LEU A 27 -0.64 -2.00 -3.80
C LEU A 27 0.77 -1.41 -3.82
N VAL A 28 1.39 -1.17 -2.66
CA VAL A 28 2.80 -0.73 -2.58
C VAL A 28 3.73 -1.71 -3.30
N CYS A 29 3.58 -3.01 -3.04
CA CYS A 29 4.38 -4.04 -3.71
C CYS A 29 4.12 -4.08 -5.22
N ASN A 30 2.86 -3.99 -5.65
CA ASN A 30 2.51 -4.03 -7.07
C ASN A 30 3.04 -2.81 -7.84
N LEU A 31 3.02 -1.61 -7.25
CA LEU A 31 3.63 -0.41 -7.82
C LEU A 31 5.13 -0.56 -8.02
N TYR A 32 5.81 -1.18 -7.05
CA TYR A 32 7.24 -1.45 -7.15
C TYR A 32 7.55 -2.52 -8.20
N LEU A 33 6.83 -3.64 -8.20
CA LEU A 33 7.06 -4.74 -9.14
C LEU A 33 6.76 -4.39 -10.59
N LYS A 34 5.68 -3.61 -10.84
CA LYS A 34 5.29 -3.22 -12.20
C LYS A 34 6.02 -1.99 -12.71
N GLY A 35 6.22 -0.99 -11.85
CA GLY A 35 6.69 0.32 -12.27
C GLY A 35 8.00 0.79 -11.62
N GLY A 36 8.56 0.04 -10.68
CA GLY A 36 9.71 0.51 -9.88
C GLY A 36 9.37 1.68 -8.95
N ILE A 37 8.09 1.94 -8.69
CA ILE A 37 7.63 3.08 -7.90
C ILE A 37 7.52 2.67 -6.43
N ARG A 38 8.31 3.30 -5.57
CA ARG A 38 8.23 3.10 -4.12
C ARG A 38 7.27 4.11 -3.48
N SER A 39 6.31 3.60 -2.71
CA SER A 39 5.33 4.37 -1.96
C SER A 39 5.25 3.90 -0.50
N SER A 40 4.43 4.56 0.32
CA SER A 40 4.22 4.16 1.72
C SER A 40 2.79 3.73 1.95
N GLU A 41 2.58 2.57 2.57
CA GLU A 41 1.29 2.20 3.13
C GLU A 41 1.00 3.06 4.36
N ILE A 42 -0.23 3.55 4.45
CA ILE A 42 -0.78 4.34 5.55
C ILE A 42 -2.13 3.70 5.89
N GLY A 43 -2.07 2.50 6.46
CA GLY A 43 -3.23 1.67 6.74
C GLY A 43 -2.97 0.69 7.87
N SER A 44 -3.54 -0.50 7.74
CA SER A 44 -3.51 -1.53 8.77
C SER A 44 -2.11 -2.05 9.09
N VAL A 45 -1.14 -2.00 8.17
CA VAL A 45 0.24 -2.36 8.52
C VAL A 45 0.85 -1.34 9.48
N MET A 46 0.69 -0.05 9.17
CA MET A 46 1.23 1.04 9.99
C MET A 46 0.49 1.23 11.32
N PHE A 47 -0.85 1.24 11.30
CA PHE A 47 -1.68 1.64 12.44
C PHE A 47 -2.51 0.52 13.05
N GLY A 48 -2.51 -0.68 12.47
CA GLY A 48 -3.21 -1.81 13.05
C GLY A 48 -2.62 -2.20 14.41
N LYS A 49 -3.49 -2.56 15.35
CA LYS A 49 -3.14 -2.90 16.73
C LYS A 49 -3.52 -4.35 17.02
N LYS A 50 -2.91 -4.91 18.07
CA LYS A 50 -3.31 -6.19 18.65
C LYS A 50 -3.88 -5.93 20.04
N GLU A 51 -5.11 -6.37 20.28
CA GLU A 51 -5.74 -6.36 21.60
C GLU A 51 -5.13 -7.46 22.48
N GLU A 52 -5.33 -7.35 23.80
CA GLU A 52 -4.86 -8.34 24.79
C GLU A 52 -5.45 -9.74 24.54
N ASN A 53 -6.68 -9.80 24.02
CA ASN A 53 -7.36 -11.04 23.62
C ASN A 53 -6.78 -11.66 22.32
N GLY A 54 -5.75 -11.05 21.72
CA GLY A 54 -5.12 -11.51 20.49
C GLY A 54 -5.79 -11.04 19.19
N LYS A 55 -6.93 -10.36 19.24
CA LYS A 55 -7.66 -9.83 18.08
C LYS A 55 -6.89 -8.69 17.43
N ARG A 56 -6.89 -8.66 16.10
CA ARG A 56 -6.31 -7.55 15.32
C ARG A 56 -7.37 -6.47 15.09
N ILE A 57 -7.03 -5.24 15.44
CA ILE A 57 -7.77 -4.04 15.04
C ILE A 57 -7.08 -3.48 13.81
N TYR A 58 -7.86 -3.27 12.75
CA TYR A 58 -7.41 -2.71 11.49
C TYR A 58 -7.58 -1.20 11.46
N ALA A 59 -6.84 -0.52 10.58
CA ALA A 59 -7.00 0.92 10.40
C ALA A 59 -8.37 1.24 9.76
N PRO A 60 -8.94 2.43 10.02
CA PRO A 60 -10.21 2.82 9.41
C PRO A 60 -10.10 3.01 7.88
N MET A 61 -8.91 3.30 7.37
CA MET A 61 -8.64 3.47 5.94
C MET A 61 -7.39 2.70 5.54
N GLU A 62 -7.37 2.20 4.30
CA GLU A 62 -6.22 1.52 3.69
C GLU A 62 -5.65 2.40 2.58
N LEU A 63 -4.80 3.35 2.95
CA LEU A 63 -4.28 4.34 2.02
C LEU A 63 -2.86 4.01 1.58
N VAL A 64 -2.53 4.35 0.34
CA VAL A 64 -1.16 4.37 -0.17
C VAL A 64 -0.77 5.81 -0.50
N ARG A 65 0.30 6.28 0.16
CA ARG A 65 0.79 7.65 0.01
C ARG A 65 1.88 7.73 -1.06
N LEU A 66 1.64 8.57 -2.05
CA LEU A 66 2.61 9.03 -3.05
C LEU A 66 3.08 10.43 -2.65
N ALA A 67 4.24 10.50 -2.00
CA ALA A 67 4.89 11.76 -1.68
C ALA A 67 5.77 12.19 -2.87
N ILE A 68 5.67 13.45 -3.29
CA ILE A 68 6.44 14.00 -4.40
C ILE A 68 7.54 14.91 -3.83
N PRO A 69 8.82 14.50 -3.88
CA PRO A 69 9.93 15.35 -3.48
C PRO A 69 10.00 16.61 -4.34
N ARG A 70 10.15 17.77 -3.69
CA ARG A 70 10.12 19.07 -4.37
C ARG A 70 11.31 19.19 -5.34
N ARG A 71 11.03 19.59 -6.59
CA ARG A 71 12.03 19.85 -7.64
C ARG A 71 12.92 18.65 -8.01
N VAL A 72 12.44 17.42 -7.80
CA VAL A 72 13.18 16.20 -8.14
C VAL A 72 12.65 15.54 -9.41
N TYR A 73 11.33 15.38 -9.52
CA TYR A 73 10.69 14.69 -10.63
C TYR A 73 10.13 15.69 -11.66
N THR A 74 10.10 15.25 -12.92
CA THR A 74 9.54 15.97 -14.07
C THR A 74 8.10 15.52 -14.35
N GLN A 75 7.43 16.20 -15.29
CA GLN A 75 6.11 15.80 -15.78
C GLN A 75 6.08 14.34 -16.27
N SER A 76 7.09 13.92 -17.04
CA SER A 76 7.15 12.55 -17.57
C SER A 76 7.21 11.46 -16.49
N HIS A 77 7.78 11.75 -15.32
CA HIS A 77 7.73 10.82 -14.19
C HIS A 77 6.31 10.69 -13.62
N ILE A 78 5.52 11.77 -13.63
CA ILE A 78 4.12 11.74 -13.20
C ILE A 78 3.26 11.00 -14.22
N ASP A 79 3.47 11.25 -15.51
CA ASP A 79 2.78 10.54 -16.59
C ASP A 79 3.07 9.03 -16.51
N TYR A 80 4.33 8.66 -16.28
CA TYR A 80 4.72 7.26 -16.06
C TYR A 80 4.03 6.63 -14.83
N VAL A 81 3.90 7.36 -13.72
CA VAL A 81 3.13 6.88 -12.55
C VAL A 81 1.67 6.61 -12.93
N ILE A 82 1.05 7.50 -13.72
CA ILE A 82 -0.32 7.33 -14.20
C ILE A 82 -0.44 6.07 -15.06
N GLU A 83 0.45 5.88 -16.03
CA GLU A 83 0.47 4.68 -16.89
C GLU A 83 0.59 3.38 -16.07
N VAL A 84 1.45 3.35 -15.05
CA VAL A 84 1.59 2.19 -14.16
C VAL A 84 0.29 1.93 -13.38
N PHE A 85 -0.39 2.98 -12.92
CA PHE A 85 -1.70 2.84 -12.27
C PHE A 85 -2.77 2.30 -13.23
N GLU A 86 -2.76 2.72 -14.49
CA GLU A 86 -3.68 2.18 -15.50
C GLU A 86 -3.45 0.68 -15.72
N GLN A 87 -2.19 0.23 -15.81
CA GLN A 87 -1.85 -1.18 -15.92
C GLN A 87 -2.30 -1.96 -14.67
N ILE A 88 -2.05 -1.43 -13.48
CA ILE A 88 -2.53 -2.03 -12.23
C ILE A 88 -4.05 -2.14 -12.22
N LYS A 89 -4.77 -1.10 -12.65
CA LYS A 89 -6.24 -1.08 -12.68
C LYS A 89 -6.79 -2.12 -13.65
N LYS A 90 -6.16 -2.32 -14.82
CA LYS A 90 -6.53 -3.35 -15.80
C LYS A 90 -6.38 -4.77 -15.23
N GLU A 91 -5.36 -4.99 -14.41
CA GLU A 91 -5.06 -6.32 -13.83
C GLU A 91 -5.51 -6.47 -12.37
N LYS A 92 -6.27 -5.51 -11.82
CA LYS A 92 -6.53 -5.42 -10.37
C LYS A 92 -7.11 -6.69 -9.76
N ILE A 93 -7.94 -7.43 -10.51
CA ILE A 93 -8.57 -8.68 -10.05
C ILE A 93 -7.53 -9.79 -9.82
N LYS A 94 -6.41 -9.76 -10.55
CA LYS A 94 -5.30 -10.70 -10.39
C LYS A 94 -4.40 -10.36 -9.19
N ALA A 95 -4.55 -9.17 -8.61
CA ALA A 95 -3.77 -8.76 -7.45
C ALA A 95 -4.10 -9.65 -6.26
N LYS A 96 -3.05 -10.09 -5.56
CA LYS A 96 -3.13 -10.96 -4.41
C LYS A 96 -2.97 -10.16 -3.13
N GLY A 97 -3.68 -10.60 -2.10
CA GLY A 97 -3.44 -10.15 -0.74
C GLY A 97 -2.05 -10.55 -0.24
N ILE A 98 -1.65 -9.96 0.86
CA ILE A 98 -0.36 -10.19 1.50
C ILE A 98 -0.59 -10.62 2.95
N LYS A 99 0.29 -11.47 3.48
CA LYS A 99 0.38 -11.77 4.91
C LYS A 99 1.74 -11.39 5.48
N ILE A 100 1.75 -10.96 6.74
CA ILE A 100 2.98 -10.75 7.52
C ILE A 100 3.54 -12.13 7.88
N VAL A 101 4.82 -12.38 7.58
CA VAL A 101 5.55 -13.60 7.94
C VAL A 101 6.54 -13.38 9.09
N LYS A 102 7.01 -12.15 9.27
CA LYS A 102 7.84 -11.74 10.41
C LYS A 102 7.34 -10.39 10.90
N GLU A 103 6.90 -10.34 12.15
CA GLU A 103 6.34 -9.14 12.76
C GLU A 103 7.22 -8.68 13.94
N PRO A 104 7.89 -7.52 13.87
CA PRO A 104 8.63 -6.98 15.00
C PRO A 104 7.65 -6.42 16.05
N LYS A 105 8.11 -6.32 17.30
CA LYS A 105 7.29 -5.85 18.44
C LYS A 105 6.86 -4.38 18.31
N TYR A 106 7.72 -3.55 17.71
CA TYR A 106 7.49 -2.11 17.59
C TYR A 106 7.66 -1.67 16.14
N LEU A 107 6.89 -0.65 15.75
CA LEU A 107 6.97 0.03 14.44
C LEU A 107 7.07 -0.94 13.25
N ARG A 108 6.17 -1.94 13.22
CA ARG A 108 6.24 -3.05 12.26
C ARG A 108 6.25 -2.65 10.80
N HIS A 109 5.70 -1.49 10.44
CA HIS A 109 5.71 -1.00 9.07
C HIS A 109 7.11 -0.72 8.51
N PHE A 110 8.15 -0.60 9.35
CA PHE A 110 9.53 -0.42 8.88
C PHE A 110 10.24 -1.73 8.55
N THR A 111 10.04 -2.78 9.35
CA THR A 111 10.90 -3.98 9.31
C THR A 111 10.13 -5.31 9.30
N ALA A 112 8.81 -5.28 9.17
CA ALA A 112 8.04 -6.49 8.93
C ALA A 112 8.39 -7.11 7.57
N HIS A 113 8.36 -8.44 7.52
CA HIS A 113 8.49 -9.19 6.28
C HIS A 113 7.14 -9.74 5.86
N PHE A 114 6.94 -9.85 4.55
CA PHE A 114 5.65 -10.16 3.96
C PHE A 114 5.77 -11.27 2.91
N LYS A 115 4.66 -11.95 2.64
CA LYS A 115 4.53 -12.91 1.53
C LYS A 115 3.17 -12.74 0.86
N PHE A 116 3.13 -12.77 -0.47
CA PHE A 116 1.88 -12.87 -1.22
C PHE A 116 1.17 -14.19 -0.92
N ILE A 117 -0.16 -14.16 -0.93
CA ILE A 117 -1.02 -15.33 -0.72
C ILE A 117 -1.23 -16.08 -2.04
#